data_AF-A0A6A4B944-F1
#
_entry.id   AF-A0A6A4B944-F1
#
_cell.length_a   1.000
_cell.length_b   1.000
_cell.length_c   1.000
_cell.angle_alpha   90.00
_cell.angle_beta   90.00
_cell.angle_gamma   90.00
#
_symmetry.space_group_name_H-M   'P 1'
#
loop_
_entity.id
_entity.type
_entity.pdbx_description
1 polymer ?
#
loop_
_entity_poly.entity_id
_entity_poly.type
_entity_poly.pdbx_seq_one_letter_code
_entity_poly.pdbx_strand_id
1 'polypeptide(L)'
;MEGKGFSVSENKAAKSNNYKTFENMISHAIFCASRRNGVAGILFDNFFGWLLGELQNDLTMVEMTHDSKPIVASKLFDGYKKNMPSMMIPFLTPPNVEWPQGILDLNTDFDCNFGHLVRARNDERCDVYVKGEERSPLLLCECKYWSRTVDIRTMRGIIKGLNEAWEWTFVLVFCVASANFRAWEEAKIGCVNIDSQNGRVEWKHEPVEGDREKLIIIVETGVIGSPAA
;
A
#
# COMPACT_ATOMS: atom_id res chain seq x y z
N MET A 1 27.07 9.35 23.24
CA MET A 1 25.75 9.75 23.77
C MET A 1 24.72 8.93 23.04
N GLU A 2 24.21 7.89 23.68
CA GLU A 2 23.15 7.05 23.13
C GLU A 2 21.82 7.76 23.31
N GLY A 3 21.28 8.29 22.21
CA GLY A 3 19.96 8.91 22.20
C GLY A 3 18.90 7.84 22.45
N LYS A 4 18.21 7.92 23.60
CA LYS A 4 16.96 7.19 23.84
C LYS A 4 15.90 7.71 22.84
N GLY A 5 15.74 7.00 21.74
CA GLY A 5 14.68 7.24 20.76
C GLY A 5 13.29 7.05 21.37
N PHE A 6 12.38 7.96 21.02
CA PHE A 6 11.04 8.14 21.57
C PHE A 6 10.15 6.89 21.48
N SER A 7 9.37 6.63 22.53
CA SER A 7 8.27 5.65 22.47
C SER A 7 7.11 6.23 21.67
N VAL A 8 7.02 5.85 20.40
CA VAL A 8 5.80 6.06 19.61
C VAL A 8 4.76 5.06 20.11
N SER A 9 3.55 5.52 20.39
CA SER A 9 2.37 4.77 20.86
C SER A 9 2.21 3.41 20.16
N GLU A 10 2.86 2.39 20.71
CA GLU A 10 2.91 1.08 20.09
C GLU A 10 1.62 0.33 20.42
N ASN A 11 0.86 -0.04 19.39
CA ASN A 11 -0.25 -0.97 19.55
C ASN A 11 0.30 -2.33 20.01
N LYS A 12 0.23 -2.58 21.33
CA LYS A 12 0.79 -3.76 22.02
C LYS A 12 0.07 -5.08 21.69
N ALA A 13 -1.05 -5.03 20.97
CA ALA A 13 -1.80 -6.22 20.57
C ALA A 13 -1.22 -6.93 19.33
N ALA A 14 -0.28 -6.31 18.61
CA ALA A 14 0.37 -6.90 17.44
C ALA A 14 1.61 -7.76 17.81
N LYS A 15 1.67 -9.02 17.35
CA LYS A 15 2.74 -9.99 17.68
C LYS A 15 4.01 -9.87 16.78
N SER A 16 5.19 -9.98 17.43
CA SER A 16 6.57 -10.24 16.91
C SER A 16 7.35 -9.09 16.24
N ASN A 17 8.63 -8.93 16.62
CA ASN A 17 9.48 -7.75 16.34
C ASN A 17 9.95 -7.59 14.88
N ASN A 18 10.18 -8.66 14.12
CA ASN A 18 10.70 -8.53 12.74
C ASN A 18 9.60 -8.10 11.75
N TYR A 19 8.37 -8.58 11.94
CA TYR A 19 7.20 -8.17 11.16
C TYR A 19 6.88 -6.69 11.38
N LYS A 20 6.95 -6.25 12.64
CA LYS A 20 6.80 -4.85 13.02
C LYS A 20 7.79 -3.93 12.29
N THR A 21 9.05 -4.34 12.11
CA THR A 21 10.03 -3.49 11.42
C THR A 21 9.61 -3.23 9.98
N PHE A 22 9.21 -4.26 9.23
CA PHE A 22 8.79 -4.09 7.85
C PHE A 22 7.44 -3.35 7.75
N GLU A 23 6.45 -3.69 8.57
CA GLU A 23 5.19 -2.95 8.65
C GLU A 23 5.40 -1.47 8.98
N ASN A 24 6.31 -1.16 9.92
CA ASN A 24 6.64 0.21 10.27
C ASN A 24 7.35 0.93 9.12
N MET A 25 8.23 0.25 8.39
CA MET A 25 8.90 0.79 7.21
C MET A 25 7.90 1.09 6.08
N ILE A 26 7.00 0.15 5.77
CA ILE A 26 5.92 0.37 4.79
C ILE A 26 4.99 1.51 5.24
N SER A 27 4.61 1.54 6.52
CA SER A 27 3.83 2.64 7.08
C SER A 27 4.56 3.97 6.92
N HIS A 28 5.87 4.00 7.15
CA HIS A 28 6.68 5.19 6.98
C HIS A 28 6.77 5.63 5.52
N ALA A 29 6.94 4.69 4.57
CA ALA A 29 6.94 4.98 3.14
C ALA A 29 5.60 5.58 2.68
N ILE A 30 4.47 4.99 3.10
CA ILE A 30 3.12 5.52 2.83
C ILE A 30 2.97 6.93 3.42
N PHE A 31 3.40 7.11 4.67
CA PHE A 31 3.39 8.41 5.33
C PHE A 31 4.20 9.43 4.53
N CYS A 32 5.47 9.17 4.20
CA CYS A 32 6.33 10.10 3.47
C CYS A 32 5.78 10.43 2.08
N ALA A 33 5.33 9.43 1.31
CA ALA A 33 4.73 9.62 -0.01
C ALA A 33 3.49 10.54 0.05
N SER A 34 2.67 10.40 1.10
CA SER A 34 1.47 11.25 1.29
C SER A 34 1.78 12.73 1.51
N ARG A 35 3.01 13.07 1.92
CA ARG A 35 3.42 14.46 2.23
C ARG A 35 3.89 15.24 1.02
N ARG A 36 4.13 14.58 -0.12
CA ARG A 36 4.85 15.15 -1.27
C ARG A 36 4.14 16.32 -1.96
N ASN A 37 2.82 16.46 -1.80
CA ASN A 37 2.03 17.56 -2.36
C ASN A 37 1.44 18.50 -1.29
N GLY A 38 1.95 18.44 -0.06
CA GLY A 38 1.46 19.27 1.05
C GLY A 38 0.06 18.89 1.54
N VAL A 39 -0.56 19.80 2.31
CA VAL A 39 -1.78 19.52 3.08
C VAL A 39 -3.04 19.32 2.26
N ALA A 40 -3.03 19.66 0.97
CA ALA A 40 -4.12 19.39 0.04
C ALA A 40 -4.25 17.90 -0.34
N GLY A 41 -3.31 17.06 0.10
CA GLY A 41 -3.20 15.68 -0.33
C GLY A 41 -2.59 15.55 -1.73
N ILE A 42 -2.47 14.32 -2.22
CA ILE A 42 -1.75 13.98 -3.44
C ILE A 42 -2.59 13.04 -4.32
N LEU A 43 -2.60 13.28 -5.63
CA LEU A 43 -3.27 12.40 -6.59
C LEU A 43 -2.67 10.99 -6.54
N PHE A 44 -3.51 9.97 -6.65
CA PHE A 44 -3.13 8.58 -6.51
C PHE A 44 -1.95 8.17 -7.40
N ASP A 45 -1.93 8.61 -8.67
CA ASP A 45 -0.84 8.28 -9.60
C ASP A 45 0.52 8.80 -9.12
N ASN A 46 0.55 10.06 -8.66
CA ASN A 46 1.77 10.66 -8.12
C ASN A 46 2.14 10.03 -6.78
N PHE A 47 1.15 9.81 -5.90
CA PHE A 47 1.35 9.12 -4.63
C PHE A 47 1.99 7.76 -4.83
N PHE A 48 1.50 6.97 -5.78
CA PHE A 48 1.99 5.63 -6.02
C PHE A 48 3.43 5.65 -6.54
N GLY A 49 3.76 6.55 -7.48
CA GLY A 49 5.14 6.73 -7.95
C GLY A 49 6.11 7.15 -6.83
N TRP A 50 5.68 8.03 -5.92
CA TRP A 50 6.48 8.41 -4.75
C TRP A 50 6.58 7.27 -3.73
N LEU A 51 5.52 6.52 -3.50
CA LEU A 51 5.52 5.36 -2.60
C LEU A 51 6.53 4.32 -3.06
N LEU A 52 6.60 4.02 -4.35
CA LEU A 52 7.65 3.15 -4.90
C LEU A 52 9.04 3.76 -4.66
N GLY A 53 9.19 5.08 -4.81
CA GLY A 53 10.44 5.80 -4.57
C GLY A 53 10.92 5.77 -3.12
N GLU A 54 10.01 5.82 -2.15
CA GLU A 54 10.32 5.66 -0.72
C GLU A 54 10.81 4.24 -0.38
N LEU A 55 10.62 3.27 -1.28
CA LEU A 55 11.11 1.89 -1.16
C LEU A 55 12.47 1.69 -1.88
N GLN A 56 13.02 2.75 -2.49
CA GLN A 56 14.33 2.76 -3.14
C GLN A 56 15.38 3.50 -2.30
N ASN A 57 16.65 3.31 -2.65
CA ASN A 57 17.76 4.03 -2.02
C ASN A 57 17.85 5.51 -2.46
N ASP A 58 17.44 5.81 -3.70
CA ASP A 58 17.65 7.13 -4.31
C ASP A 58 16.52 8.14 -4.03
N LEU A 59 15.43 7.69 -3.38
CA LEU A 59 14.29 8.52 -2.92
C LEU A 59 13.66 9.42 -4.00
N THR A 60 13.69 8.98 -5.26
CA THR A 60 13.07 9.65 -6.41
C THR A 60 11.75 9.01 -6.79
N MET A 61 10.84 9.79 -7.39
CA MET A 61 9.60 9.24 -7.94
C MET A 61 9.90 8.20 -9.01
N VAL A 62 9.26 7.03 -8.92
CA VAL A 62 9.47 5.92 -9.84
C VAL A 62 8.47 6.00 -10.99
N GLU A 63 8.99 5.93 -12.22
CA GLU A 63 8.18 5.76 -13.41
C GLU A 63 7.85 4.28 -13.61
N MET A 64 6.57 3.94 -13.72
CA MET A 64 6.12 2.57 -13.92
C MET A 64 6.15 2.18 -15.39
N THR A 65 6.56 0.95 -15.70
CA THR A 65 6.56 0.44 -17.08
C THR A 65 5.86 -0.91 -17.19
N HIS A 66 5.04 -1.08 -18.23
CA HIS A 66 4.42 -2.34 -18.62
C HIS A 66 4.77 -2.62 -20.09
N ASP A 67 5.31 -3.80 -20.39
CA ASP A 67 5.87 -4.13 -21.71
C ASP A 67 6.83 -3.06 -22.25
N SER A 68 7.71 -2.56 -21.37
CA SER A 68 8.68 -1.49 -21.65
C SER A 68 8.06 -0.14 -22.07
N LYS A 69 6.76 0.07 -21.82
CA LYS A 69 6.06 1.33 -22.07
C LYS A 69 5.68 2.01 -20.76
N PRO A 70 5.84 3.34 -20.65
CA PRO A 70 5.37 4.09 -19.49
C PRO A 70 3.87 3.89 -19.23
N ILE A 71 3.52 3.70 -17.96
CA ILE A 71 2.13 3.66 -17.49
C ILE A 71 2.00 4.44 -16.18
N VAL A 72 0.78 4.85 -15.85
CA VAL A 72 0.43 5.39 -14.52
C VAL A 72 -0.36 4.36 -13.73
N ALA A 73 -0.28 4.42 -12.40
CA ALA A 73 -0.86 3.40 -11.53
C ALA A 73 -2.37 3.21 -11.72
N SER A 74 -3.12 4.29 -11.95
CA SER A 74 -4.57 4.28 -12.17
C SER A 74 -4.99 3.44 -13.37
N LYS A 75 -4.11 3.24 -14.36
CA LYS A 75 -4.38 2.36 -15.52
C LYS A 75 -4.50 0.89 -15.16
N LEU A 76 -3.91 0.45 -14.05
CA LEU A 76 -4.07 -0.92 -13.56
C LEU A 76 -5.52 -1.21 -13.12
N PHE A 77 -6.31 -0.16 -12.88
CA PHE A 77 -7.68 -0.24 -12.37
C PHE A 77 -8.74 -0.14 -13.46
N ASP A 78 -8.34 -0.10 -14.74
CA ASP A 78 -9.28 -0.11 -15.86
C ASP A 78 -10.15 -1.38 -15.79
N GLY A 79 -11.47 -1.20 -15.70
CA GLY A 79 -12.44 -2.29 -15.49
C GLY A 79 -12.68 -2.69 -14.03
N TYR A 80 -11.95 -2.13 -13.06
CA TYR A 80 -12.17 -2.36 -11.62
C TYR A 80 -12.79 -1.15 -10.91
N LYS A 81 -12.23 0.05 -11.12
CA LYS A 81 -12.63 1.27 -10.39
C LYS A 81 -12.38 2.53 -11.22
N LYS A 82 -13.46 3.24 -11.60
CA LYS A 82 -13.42 4.37 -12.56
C LYS A 82 -12.78 5.66 -12.02
N ASN A 83 -12.84 5.85 -10.71
CA ASN A 83 -12.48 7.09 -10.01
C ASN A 83 -11.03 7.09 -9.48
N MET A 84 -10.20 6.12 -9.88
CA MET A 84 -8.79 6.07 -9.47
C MET A 84 -7.93 7.25 -9.93
N PRO A 85 -8.04 7.76 -11.18
CA PRO A 85 -7.24 8.91 -11.61
C PRO A 85 -7.49 10.19 -10.81
N SER A 86 -8.70 10.34 -10.27
CA SER A 86 -9.10 11.49 -9.44
C SER A 86 -9.03 11.20 -7.94
N MET A 87 -8.59 10.00 -7.54
CA MET A 87 -8.50 9.64 -6.13
C MET A 87 -7.37 10.43 -5.49
N MET A 88 -7.70 11.14 -4.40
CA MET A 88 -6.73 11.88 -3.60
C MET A 88 -6.36 11.05 -2.38
N ILE A 89 -5.07 10.84 -2.17
CA ILE A 89 -4.53 10.33 -0.91
C ILE A 89 -4.31 11.54 0.03
N PRO A 90 -4.91 11.53 1.23
CA PRO A 90 -4.80 12.64 2.16
C PRO A 90 -3.37 12.84 2.65
N PHE A 91 -3.10 14.03 3.20
CA PHE A 91 -1.95 14.28 4.06
C PHE A 91 -2.11 13.53 5.39
N LEU A 92 -1.34 12.46 5.55
CA LEU A 92 -1.58 11.48 6.62
C LEU A 92 -0.98 11.90 7.96
N THR A 93 -1.66 11.52 9.06
CA THR A 93 -1.03 11.46 10.39
C THR A 93 0.11 10.44 10.42
N PRO A 94 1.05 10.56 11.37
CA PRO A 94 1.89 9.43 11.74
C PRO A 94 1.02 8.21 12.12
N PRO A 95 1.53 6.98 11.97
CA PRO A 95 0.75 5.76 12.24
C PRO A 95 0.07 5.78 13.62
N ASN A 96 -1.23 5.52 13.66
CA ASN A 96 -2.05 5.42 14.88
C ASN A 96 -2.12 6.71 15.71
N VAL A 97 -1.81 7.86 15.11
CA VAL A 97 -2.02 9.18 15.70
C VAL A 97 -3.28 9.81 15.10
N GLU A 98 -4.04 10.52 15.92
CA GLU A 98 -5.21 11.27 15.49
C GLU A 98 -4.87 12.75 15.27
N TRP A 99 -5.40 13.34 14.19
CA TRP A 99 -5.42 14.79 14.05
C TRP A 99 -6.34 15.41 15.12
N PRO A 100 -5.96 16.57 15.70
CA PRO A 100 -6.91 17.37 16.48
C PRO A 100 -8.12 17.76 15.63
N GLN A 101 -9.31 17.83 16.23
CA GLN A 101 -10.54 18.14 15.50
C GLN A 101 -10.44 19.43 14.68
N GLY A 102 -9.85 20.49 15.23
CA GLY A 102 -9.68 21.76 14.50
C GLY A 102 -8.78 21.68 13.25
N ILE A 103 -7.96 20.64 13.09
CA ILE A 103 -7.22 20.37 11.84
C ILE A 103 -8.12 19.65 10.84
N LEU A 104 -8.94 18.71 11.30
CA LEU A 104 -9.91 18.01 10.44
C LEU A 104 -10.99 18.96 9.92
N ASP A 105 -11.42 19.93 10.72
CA ASP A 105 -12.39 20.95 10.32
C ASP A 105 -11.90 21.74 9.08
N LEU A 106 -10.57 21.86 8.88
CA LEU A 106 -9.98 22.51 7.70
C LEU A 106 -10.23 21.75 6.38
N ASN A 107 -10.61 20.48 6.42
CA ASN A 107 -10.97 19.74 5.21
C ASN A 107 -12.27 20.28 4.58
N THR A 108 -13.19 20.80 5.39
CA THR A 108 -14.47 21.34 4.91
C THR A 108 -14.36 22.80 4.48
N ASP A 109 -13.56 23.58 5.21
CA ASP A 109 -13.52 25.04 5.06
C ASP A 109 -12.39 25.53 4.12
N PHE A 110 -11.45 24.65 3.75
CA PHE A 110 -10.30 24.97 2.91
C PHE A 110 -9.97 23.82 1.95
N ASP A 111 -9.11 24.07 0.96
CA ASP A 111 -8.57 23.04 0.04
C ASP A 111 -7.54 22.10 0.72
N CYS A 112 -7.78 21.74 1.98
CA CYS A 112 -6.99 20.76 2.73
C CYS A 112 -7.61 19.37 2.62
N ASN A 113 -6.78 18.34 2.82
CA ASN A 113 -7.22 16.95 2.82
C ASN A 113 -6.36 16.17 3.82
N PHE A 114 -6.77 16.18 5.09
CA PHE A 114 -6.15 15.45 6.17
C PHE A 114 -6.82 14.09 6.37
N GLY A 115 -6.00 13.07 6.60
CA GLY A 115 -6.46 11.71 6.86
C GLY A 115 -5.52 10.97 7.79
N HIS A 116 -5.84 9.71 8.05
CA HIS A 116 -5.17 8.91 9.08
C HIS A 116 -4.50 7.70 8.48
N LEU A 117 -3.26 7.48 8.89
CA LEU A 117 -2.57 6.23 8.66
C LEU A 117 -2.72 5.33 9.88
N VAL A 118 -3.21 4.11 9.68
CA VAL A 118 -3.43 3.16 10.76
C VAL A 118 -2.61 1.92 10.52
N ARG A 119 -1.78 1.56 11.50
CA ARG A 119 -1.22 0.22 11.63
C ARG A 119 -2.21 -0.61 12.44
N ALA A 120 -2.89 -1.50 11.74
CA ALA A 120 -4.04 -2.22 12.24
C ALA A 120 -3.68 -3.21 13.35
N ARG A 121 -4.69 -3.63 14.11
CA ARG A 121 -4.56 -4.77 15.01
C ARG A 121 -4.66 -6.07 14.22
N ASN A 122 -4.02 -7.13 14.72
CA ASN A 122 -4.03 -8.43 14.07
C ASN A 122 -5.44 -9.03 13.85
N ASP A 123 -6.41 -8.66 14.69
CA ASP A 123 -7.81 -9.09 14.56
C ASP A 123 -8.58 -8.36 13.45
N GLU A 124 -8.05 -7.25 12.93
CA GLU A 124 -8.63 -6.49 11.81
C GLU A 124 -8.31 -7.10 10.42
N ARG A 125 -7.51 -8.17 10.35
CA ARG A 125 -7.21 -8.90 9.09
C ARG A 125 -6.69 -8.02 7.94
N CYS A 126 -5.90 -6.99 8.29
CA CYS A 126 -4.98 -6.27 7.43
C CYS A 126 -3.83 -5.73 8.30
N ASP A 127 -2.73 -5.28 7.70
CA ASP A 127 -1.56 -4.82 8.47
C ASP A 127 -1.52 -3.29 8.57
N VAL A 128 -1.81 -2.60 7.46
CA VAL A 128 -1.86 -1.12 7.40
C VAL A 128 -3.02 -0.68 6.53
N TYR A 129 -3.68 0.42 6.89
CA TYR A 129 -4.67 1.04 6.03
C TYR A 129 -4.69 2.57 6.15
N VAL A 130 -5.23 3.21 5.12
CA VAL A 130 -5.42 4.66 5.06
C VAL A 130 -6.91 4.97 5.17
N LYS A 131 -7.25 5.90 6.06
CA LYS A 131 -8.60 6.47 6.20
C LYS A 131 -8.60 7.91 5.70
N GLY A 132 -9.58 8.23 4.85
CA GLY A 132 -9.98 9.60 4.58
C GLY A 132 -11.11 10.03 5.53
N GLU A 133 -11.97 10.95 5.07
CA GLU A 133 -13.17 11.34 5.82
C GLU A 133 -14.26 10.25 5.82
N GLU A 134 -14.34 9.47 4.74
CA GLU A 134 -15.27 8.36 4.65
C GLU A 134 -14.89 7.23 5.61
N ARG A 135 -15.90 6.45 6.04
CA ARG A 135 -15.68 5.29 6.92
C ARG A 135 -14.93 4.15 6.23
N SER A 136 -14.93 4.11 4.90
CA SER A 136 -14.27 3.08 4.11
C SER A 136 -12.76 3.37 4.00
N PRO A 137 -11.90 2.34 4.01
CA PRO A 137 -10.48 2.54 3.81
C PRO A 137 -10.20 2.95 2.36
N LEU A 138 -9.38 3.99 2.18
CA LEU A 138 -8.89 4.41 0.87
C LEU A 138 -7.86 3.42 0.32
N LEU A 139 -6.99 2.90 1.20
CA LEU A 139 -5.97 1.91 0.90
C LEU A 139 -5.98 0.83 1.97
N LEU A 140 -5.93 -0.43 1.55
CA LEU A 140 -5.64 -1.58 2.41
C LEU A 140 -4.27 -2.14 2.03
N CYS A 141 -3.48 -2.51 3.03
CA CYS A 141 -2.14 -3.03 2.85
C CYS A 141 -1.92 -4.29 3.69
N GLU A 142 -1.26 -5.26 3.08
CA GLU A 142 -0.76 -6.48 3.69
C GLU A 142 0.75 -6.50 3.56
N CYS A 143 1.45 -6.69 4.67
CA CYS A 143 2.89 -6.63 4.78
C CYS A 143 3.43 -8.03 5.09
N LYS A 144 4.07 -8.67 4.11
CA LYS A 144 4.63 -10.02 4.25
C LYS A 144 6.15 -9.96 4.22
N TYR A 145 6.73 -9.68 5.39
CA TYR A 145 8.17 -9.77 5.59
C TYR A 145 8.59 -11.19 5.92
N TRP A 146 8.87 -11.96 4.87
CA TRP A 146 9.54 -13.24 4.99
C TRP A 146 10.77 -13.24 4.10
N SER A 147 11.83 -13.95 4.52
CA SER A 147 12.87 -14.42 3.61
C SER A 147 12.34 -15.44 2.58
N ARG A 148 11.04 -15.76 2.66
CA ARG A 148 10.33 -16.66 1.77
C ARG A 148 9.46 -15.85 0.83
N THR A 149 9.50 -16.26 -0.42
CA THR A 149 8.66 -15.78 -1.49
C THR A 149 7.18 -15.95 -1.14
N VAL A 150 6.36 -14.90 -1.32
CA VAL A 150 4.89 -14.98 -1.19
C VAL A 150 4.36 -15.95 -2.24
N ASP A 151 3.72 -17.02 -1.78
CA ASP A 151 3.17 -18.08 -2.63
C ASP A 151 1.64 -18.04 -2.73
N ILE A 152 1.09 -18.92 -3.56
CA ILE A 152 -0.36 -18.99 -3.79
C ILE A 152 -1.17 -19.29 -2.50
N ARG A 153 -0.59 -20.04 -1.55
CA ARG A 153 -1.27 -20.37 -0.29
C ARG A 153 -1.39 -19.12 0.58
N THR A 154 -0.34 -18.31 0.61
CA THR A 154 -0.31 -17.03 1.32
C THR A 154 -1.33 -16.06 0.71
N MET A 155 -1.36 -15.95 -0.63
CA MET A 155 -2.35 -15.11 -1.33
C MET A 155 -3.78 -15.53 -1.03
N ARG A 156 -4.09 -16.84 -1.03
CA ARG A 156 -5.42 -17.35 -0.63
C ARG A 156 -5.77 -16.97 0.81
N GLY A 157 -4.80 -17.03 1.72
CA GLY A 157 -4.98 -16.60 3.11
C GLY A 157 -5.33 -15.11 3.22
N ILE A 158 -4.63 -14.26 2.46
CA ILE A 158 -4.91 -12.82 2.39
C ILE A 158 -6.32 -12.56 1.85
N ILE A 159 -6.66 -13.13 0.70
CA ILE A 159 -7.98 -12.94 0.06
C ILE A 159 -9.11 -13.37 1.01
N LYS A 160 -8.95 -14.54 1.63
CA LYS A 160 -9.92 -15.04 2.62
C LYS A 160 -10.07 -14.06 3.80
N GLY A 161 -8.96 -13.62 4.39
CA GLY A 161 -8.99 -12.68 5.52
C GLY A 161 -9.66 -11.35 5.18
N LEU A 162 -9.35 -10.79 4.00
CA LEU A 162 -9.96 -9.56 3.52
C LEU A 162 -11.46 -9.74 3.26
N ASN A 163 -11.88 -10.83 2.61
CA ASN A 163 -13.30 -11.12 2.38
C ASN A 163 -14.10 -11.33 3.68
N GLU A 164 -13.46 -11.78 4.76
CA GLU A 164 -14.10 -11.96 6.07
C GLU A 164 -14.26 -10.64 6.85
N ALA A 165 -13.38 -9.65 6.62
CA ALA A 165 -13.28 -8.46 7.46
C ALA A 165 -13.59 -7.13 6.76
N TRP A 166 -13.49 -7.08 5.42
CA TRP A 166 -13.53 -5.84 4.66
C TRP A 166 -14.39 -5.95 3.40
N GLU A 167 -15.10 -4.87 3.11
CA GLU A 167 -15.55 -4.58 1.74
C GLU A 167 -14.41 -3.88 1.01
N TRP A 168 -13.84 -4.54 -0.01
CA TRP A 168 -12.63 -4.08 -0.67
C TRP A 168 -12.68 -4.26 -2.19
N THR A 169 -12.15 -3.27 -2.91
CA THR A 169 -11.93 -3.32 -4.36
C THR A 169 -10.49 -3.66 -4.70
N PHE A 170 -9.54 -3.15 -3.91
CA PHE A 170 -8.13 -3.49 -4.10
C PHE A 170 -7.34 -3.49 -2.79
N VAL A 171 -6.20 -4.17 -2.83
CA VAL A 171 -5.24 -4.24 -1.72
C VAL A 171 -3.81 -4.19 -2.27
N LEU A 172 -2.93 -3.53 -1.53
CA LEU A 172 -1.49 -3.54 -1.77
C LEU A 172 -0.85 -4.64 -0.91
N VAL A 173 -0.11 -5.55 -1.52
CA VAL A 173 0.63 -6.61 -0.81
C VAL A 173 2.12 -6.31 -0.93
N PHE A 174 2.73 -5.81 0.14
CA PHE A 174 4.16 -5.55 0.19
C PHE A 174 4.90 -6.81 0.61
N CYS A 175 5.90 -7.20 -0.16
CA CYS A 175 6.75 -8.34 0.17
C CYS A 175 8.16 -8.16 -0.40
N VAL A 176 9.10 -9.00 0.02
CA VAL A 176 10.45 -9.02 -0.54
C VAL A 176 10.43 -9.58 -1.97
N ALA A 177 9.70 -10.69 -2.17
CA ALA A 177 9.54 -11.37 -3.45
C ALA A 177 8.27 -12.23 -3.45
N SER A 178 7.77 -12.56 -4.63
CA SER A 178 6.55 -13.33 -4.85
C SER A 178 6.70 -14.38 -5.96
N ALA A 179 6.03 -15.52 -5.81
CA ALA A 179 6.24 -16.70 -6.64
C ALA A 179 5.44 -16.60 -7.93
N ASN A 180 5.78 -17.41 -8.94
CA ASN A 180 4.89 -17.56 -10.09
C ASN A 180 3.65 -18.38 -9.69
N PHE A 181 2.46 -17.79 -9.82
CA PHE A 181 1.19 -18.37 -9.36
C PHE A 181 0.54 -19.24 -10.44
N ARG A 182 1.10 -20.43 -10.69
CA ARG A 182 0.57 -21.36 -11.72
C ARG A 182 -0.84 -21.92 -11.45
N ALA A 183 -1.43 -21.66 -10.29
CA ALA A 183 -2.72 -22.21 -9.83
C ALA A 183 -3.63 -21.11 -9.27
N TRP A 184 -3.72 -19.99 -9.98
CA TRP A 184 -4.65 -18.91 -9.64
C TRP A 184 -6.08 -19.36 -9.91
N GLU A 185 -6.86 -19.52 -8.85
CA GLU A 185 -8.25 -20.03 -8.91
C GLU A 185 -9.29 -18.89 -8.84
N GLU A 186 -8.86 -17.68 -8.47
CA GLU A 186 -9.72 -16.52 -8.28
C GLU A 186 -9.92 -15.77 -9.60
N ALA A 187 -10.70 -16.37 -10.52
CA ALA A 187 -10.81 -15.94 -11.90
C ALA A 187 -11.14 -14.44 -12.08
N LYS A 188 -11.91 -13.86 -11.15
CA LYS A 188 -12.37 -12.46 -11.17
C LYS A 188 -11.48 -11.47 -10.40
N ILE A 189 -10.48 -11.99 -9.68
CA ILE A 189 -9.55 -11.18 -8.90
C ILE A 189 -8.25 -11.06 -9.69
N GLY A 190 -7.94 -9.86 -10.16
CA GLY A 190 -6.67 -9.56 -10.82
C GLY A 190 -5.51 -9.61 -9.84
N CYS A 191 -4.36 -10.05 -10.33
CA CYS A 191 -3.11 -10.01 -9.59
C CYS A 191 -2.01 -9.46 -10.48
N VAL A 192 -1.49 -8.29 -10.09
CA VAL A 192 -0.39 -7.60 -10.76
C VAL A 192 0.78 -7.49 -9.80
N ASN A 193 1.98 -7.66 -10.33
CA ASN A 193 3.24 -7.46 -9.62
C ASN A 193 3.89 -6.16 -10.08
N ILE A 194 4.50 -5.45 -9.15
CA ILE A 194 5.28 -4.24 -9.39
C ILE A 194 6.60 -4.38 -8.63
N ASP A 195 7.71 -4.40 -9.35
CA ASP A 195 9.04 -4.29 -8.77
C ASP A 195 9.30 -2.82 -8.40
N SER A 196 9.35 -2.52 -7.10
CA SER A 196 9.56 -1.15 -6.62
C SER A 196 10.93 -0.58 -6.99
N GLN A 197 11.93 -1.42 -7.30
CA GLN A 197 13.30 -0.98 -7.57
C GLN A 197 13.46 -0.42 -8.98
N ASN A 198 12.56 -0.77 -9.91
CA ASN A 198 12.63 -0.32 -11.30
C ASN A 198 11.26 0.05 -11.92
N GLY A 199 10.17 -0.06 -11.15
CA GLY A 199 8.82 0.27 -11.59
C GLY A 199 8.22 -0.72 -12.61
N ARG A 200 8.87 -1.87 -12.85
CA ARG A 200 8.38 -2.85 -13.81
C ARG A 200 7.10 -3.52 -13.31
N VAL A 201 6.10 -3.52 -14.17
CA VAL A 201 4.79 -4.10 -13.93
C VAL A 201 4.64 -5.39 -14.72
N GLU A 202 4.13 -6.44 -14.06
CA GLU A 202 3.86 -7.74 -14.67
C GLU A 202 2.54 -8.31 -14.15
N TRP A 203 1.59 -8.60 -15.04
CA TRP A 203 0.37 -9.30 -14.67
C TRP A 203 0.66 -10.77 -14.39
N LYS A 204 0.34 -11.22 -13.18
CA LYS A 204 0.35 -12.65 -12.81
C LYS A 204 -0.95 -13.34 -13.19
N HIS A 205 -2.05 -12.60 -13.09
CA HIS A 205 -3.36 -13.00 -13.58
C HIS A 205 -4.15 -11.74 -13.94
N GLU A 206 -4.53 -11.63 -15.21
CA GLU A 206 -5.40 -10.56 -15.70
C GLU A 206 -6.75 -11.17 -16.10
N PRO A 207 -7.82 -10.94 -15.33
CA PRO A 207 -9.17 -11.34 -15.69
C PRO A 207 -9.64 -10.70 -17.00
N VAL A 208 -10.50 -11.42 -17.70
CA VAL A 208 -11.17 -10.94 -18.91
C VAL A 208 -11.94 -9.65 -18.59
N GLU A 209 -11.89 -8.71 -19.52
CA GLU A 209 -12.63 -7.46 -19.42
C GLU A 209 -14.14 -7.74 -19.23
N GLY A 210 -14.75 -7.18 -18.19
CA GLY A 210 -16.14 -7.43 -17.78
C GLY A 210 -16.31 -8.37 -16.58
N ASP A 211 -15.34 -9.24 -16.31
CA ASP A 211 -15.35 -10.16 -15.15
C ASP A 211 -14.50 -9.66 -13.97
N ARG A 212 -13.93 -8.45 -14.10
CA ARG A 212 -13.04 -7.81 -13.13
C ARG A 212 -13.81 -7.32 -11.91
N GLU A 213 -13.55 -7.92 -10.74
CA GLU A 213 -14.23 -7.53 -9.49
C GLU A 213 -13.26 -6.89 -8.48
N LYS A 214 -12.08 -7.49 -8.29
CA LYS A 214 -11.09 -7.03 -7.29
C LYS A 214 -9.68 -7.08 -7.83
N LEU A 215 -8.79 -6.24 -7.33
CA LEU A 215 -7.40 -6.17 -7.76
C LEU A 215 -6.43 -6.31 -6.60
N ILE A 216 -5.45 -7.19 -6.73
CA ILE A 216 -4.32 -7.27 -5.83
C ILE A 216 -3.08 -6.76 -6.53
N ILE A 217 -2.44 -5.78 -5.93
CA ILE A 217 -1.18 -5.21 -6.40
C ILE A 217 -0.09 -5.68 -5.45
N ILE A 218 0.75 -6.59 -5.91
CA ILE A 218 1.96 -7.00 -5.21
C ILE A 218 3.04 -5.96 -5.48
N VAL A 219 3.60 -5.40 -4.42
CA VAL A 219 4.75 -4.49 -4.49
C VAL A 219 5.96 -5.23 -3.93
N GLU A 220 6.86 -5.62 -4.83
CA GLU A 220 8.11 -6.27 -4.49
C GLU A 220 9.15 -5.23 -4.10
N THR A 221 9.60 -5.32 -2.86
CA THR A 221 10.55 -4.40 -2.24
C THR A 221 12.01 -4.81 -2.43
N GLY A 222 12.27 -6.06 -2.82
CA GLY A 222 13.60 -6.64 -2.78
C GLY A 222 14.13 -6.77 -1.34
N VAL A 223 15.41 -7.14 -1.21
CA VAL A 223 16.07 -7.17 0.10
C VAL A 223 16.56 -5.78 0.44
N ILE A 224 15.82 -5.08 1.28
CA ILE A 224 16.21 -3.75 1.77
C ILE A 224 17.39 -3.90 2.74
N GLY A 225 18.51 -3.25 2.43
CA GLY A 225 19.70 -3.20 3.30
C GLY A 225 20.87 -4.12 2.93
N SER A 226 20.87 -4.78 1.78
CA SER A 226 22.13 -5.32 1.23
C SER A 226 22.88 -4.23 0.47
N PRO A 227 24.16 -3.96 0.77
CA PRO A 227 24.99 -3.16 -0.11
C PRO A 227 25.00 -3.81 -1.50
N ALA A 228 24.99 -3.00 -2.55
CA ALA A 228 25.33 -3.49 -3.89
C ALA A 228 26.69 -4.23 -3.78
N ALA A 229 26.72 -5.47 -4.28
CA ALA A 229 27.95 -6.27 -4.35
C ALA A 229 28.93 -5.66 -5.35
#